data_AF-A0AAU7PC81-F1
#
_entry.id   AF-A0AAU7PC81-F1
#
_cell.length_a   1.000
_cell.length_b   1.000
_cell.length_c   1.000
_cell.angle_alpha   90.00
_cell.angle_beta   90.00
_cell.angle_gamma   90.00
#
_symmetry.space_group_name_H-M   'P 1'
#
loop_
_entity.id
_entity.type
_entity.pdbx_description
1 polymer ?
#
loop_
_entity_poly.entity_id
_entity_poly.type
_entity_poly.pdbx_seq_one_letter_code
_entity_poly.pdbx_strand_id
1 'polypeptide(L)'
;MADNIRLIQPSKPATKLIIGGLVAITGIYSLTYFSAQSNSDKTVDASHITQTIHPVGVGHAPLAEHAHTSGIEFNDSTSAEIDKPFNASEVQQRLQDFFDRWDSGHAMSRAQRDIFMSRLLSTIDSSPEGRKAVADYYSRIPAKDAANREIIQNMIVRSETGRKMMVDEANRIWASKDDTLYTAMYKTYANFPGTAPKEALSQAMSTLNSHASDVPTSVAALNFIGTIEEDTSKDAMSLRSNALSQLNSVATGNGDEVVKALAAQKVYRLSSPDAAADAAVNYLRGGATEPLVRQTLNSIASGEVELTPPLRSTLLTAVARPSAAPQEREVLESLLQGHS
;
A
#
# COMPACT_ATOMS: atom_id res chain seq x y z
N MET A 1 -42.08 15.01 -71.46
CA MET A 1 -41.28 13.96 -70.81
C MET A 1 -41.69 13.97 -69.34
N ALA A 2 -42.78 13.31 -68.97
CA ALA A 2 -42.97 11.86 -68.92
C ALA A 2 -42.11 11.22 -67.82
N ASP A 3 -42.80 10.84 -66.72
CA ASP A 3 -42.67 9.58 -65.96
C ASP A 3 -41.32 9.27 -65.26
N ASN A 4 -41.19 8.53 -64.16
CA ASN A 4 -42.06 8.05 -63.06
C ASN A 4 -41.10 7.69 -61.87
N ILE A 5 -41.47 7.34 -60.63
CA ILE A 5 -42.78 6.95 -60.03
C ILE A 5 -42.91 7.59 -58.61
N ARG A 6 -43.49 6.92 -57.60
CA ARG A 6 -43.70 7.43 -56.21
C ARG A 6 -43.53 6.31 -55.15
N LEU A 7 -43.42 6.69 -53.87
CA LEU A 7 -43.71 5.89 -52.65
C LEU A 7 -42.66 4.78 -52.28
N ILE A 8 -42.38 4.37 -51.02
CA ILE A 8 -43.01 4.48 -49.68
C ILE A 8 -41.92 4.62 -48.56
N GLN A 9 -42.24 5.25 -47.40
CA GLN A 9 -41.47 5.20 -46.12
C GLN A 9 -41.83 3.92 -45.28
N PRO A 10 -41.66 3.77 -43.93
CA PRO A 10 -40.80 4.42 -42.93
C PRO A 10 -40.05 3.44 -41.97
N SER A 11 -39.17 3.95 -41.09
CA SER A 11 -39.16 3.68 -39.61
C SER A 11 -37.79 3.96 -38.93
N LYS A 12 -37.85 4.53 -37.72
CA LYS A 12 -36.80 4.60 -36.67
C LYS A 12 -37.20 3.57 -35.55
N PRO A 13 -36.44 3.29 -34.45
CA PRO A 13 -35.24 3.98 -33.94
C PRO A 13 -34.10 3.10 -33.32
N ALA A 14 -32.99 3.78 -33.02
CA ALA A 14 -32.08 3.64 -31.87
C ALA A 14 -31.71 2.26 -31.25
N THR A 15 -30.41 2.05 -31.07
CA THR A 15 -29.86 1.44 -29.84
C THR A 15 -28.61 2.19 -29.40
N LYS A 16 -28.50 2.48 -28.10
CA LYS A 16 -27.36 3.20 -27.49
C LYS A 16 -26.20 2.24 -27.30
N LEU A 17 -24.97 2.75 -27.37
CA LEU A 17 -23.80 2.06 -26.81
C LEU A 17 -23.10 3.02 -25.83
N ILE A 18 -23.42 2.83 -24.54
CA ILE A 18 -22.75 3.47 -23.41
C ILE A 18 -21.95 2.38 -22.69
N ILE A 19 -20.64 2.35 -22.92
CA ILE A 19 -19.61 1.78 -22.03
C ILE A 19 -18.34 2.60 -22.35
N GLY A 20 -17.71 3.38 -21.45
CA GLY A 20 -17.92 3.55 -20.02
C GLY A 20 -16.85 2.81 -19.20
N GLY A 21 -15.67 3.40 -19.02
CA GLY A 21 -14.59 2.78 -18.22
C GLY A 21 -13.20 3.36 -18.48
N LEU A 22 -12.90 4.52 -17.90
CA LEU A 22 -11.53 5.06 -17.86
C LEU A 22 -10.78 4.41 -16.69
N VAL A 23 -9.74 3.62 -16.96
CA VAL A 23 -8.97 2.92 -15.91
C VAL A 23 -7.64 3.64 -15.69
N ALA A 24 -7.67 4.65 -14.82
CA ALA A 24 -6.47 5.21 -14.21
C ALA A 24 -5.89 4.21 -13.20
N ILE A 25 -4.56 4.20 -13.11
CA ILE A 25 -3.79 3.08 -12.56
C ILE A 25 -2.72 3.69 -11.64
N THR A 26 -2.98 3.66 -10.33
CA THR A 26 -2.18 4.39 -9.32
C THR A 26 -1.85 3.45 -8.17
N GLY A 27 -0.58 3.41 -7.78
CA GLY A 27 -0.08 2.52 -6.74
C GLY A 27 0.22 3.25 -5.46
N ILE A 28 -0.23 2.68 -4.34
CA ILE A 28 0.20 3.10 -3.01
C ILE A 28 1.57 2.48 -2.75
N TYR A 29 2.60 3.09 -3.33
CA TYR A 29 3.97 2.97 -2.81
C TYR A 29 4.11 3.89 -1.62
N SER A 30 4.35 3.34 -0.42
CA SER A 30 4.80 4.12 0.74
C SER A 30 6.29 4.46 0.64
N LEU A 31 6.69 5.09 -0.47
CA LEU A 31 7.84 6.00 -0.57
C LEU A 31 7.79 6.73 -1.93
N THR A 32 7.28 7.96 -1.95
CA THR A 32 7.43 8.85 -3.11
C THR A 32 8.09 10.15 -2.68
N TYR A 33 9.30 10.38 -3.20
CA TYR A 33 9.92 11.69 -3.22
C TYR A 33 9.02 12.67 -3.99
N PHE A 34 8.92 13.90 -3.48
CA PHE A 34 8.21 14.99 -4.15
C PHE A 34 8.87 15.38 -5.47
N SER A 35 8.04 15.63 -6.49
CA SER A 35 8.30 16.69 -7.47
C SER A 35 6.96 17.27 -7.91
N ALA A 36 6.73 18.55 -7.60
CA ALA A 36 5.47 19.22 -7.88
C ALA A 36 5.32 19.57 -9.36
N GLN A 37 4.09 19.44 -9.89
CA GLN A 37 3.65 20.30 -10.98
C GLN A 37 2.20 20.72 -10.76
N SER A 38 2.02 22.00 -10.49
CA SER A 38 0.72 22.64 -10.25
C SER A 38 -0.15 22.61 -11.52
N ASN A 39 -1.45 22.39 -11.36
CA ASN A 39 -2.48 23.17 -12.05
C ASN A 39 -3.82 23.11 -11.27
N SER A 40 -4.64 24.14 -11.46
CA SER A 40 -5.68 24.59 -10.55
C SER A 40 -7.08 23.98 -10.75
N ASP A 41 -7.93 24.24 -9.75
CA ASP A 41 -9.41 24.19 -9.76
C ASP A 41 -10.10 22.86 -10.07
N LYS A 42 -10.54 22.19 -9.00
CA LYS A 42 -11.98 22.14 -8.64
C LYS A 42 -12.23 21.60 -7.24
N THR A 43 -13.16 22.26 -6.53
CA THR A 43 -13.77 21.79 -5.28
C THR A 43 -14.40 20.41 -5.44
N VAL A 44 -14.14 19.48 -4.52
CA VAL A 44 -14.87 18.20 -4.43
C VAL A 44 -15.36 17.99 -3.00
N ASP A 45 -16.63 17.61 -2.91
CA ASP A 45 -17.43 17.39 -1.70
C ASP A 45 -16.87 16.26 -0.82
N ALA A 46 -16.87 16.46 0.49
CA ALA A 46 -16.24 15.58 1.47
C ALA A 46 -17.24 14.59 2.08
N SER A 47 -17.71 13.63 1.28
CA SER A 47 -18.43 12.46 1.80
C SER A 47 -18.21 11.20 0.96
N HIS A 48 -17.97 10.08 1.65
CA HIS A 48 -17.76 8.71 1.13
C HIS A 48 -16.49 8.44 0.30
N ILE A 49 -15.38 8.12 1.00
CA ILE A 49 -14.27 7.33 0.43
C ILE A 49 -14.46 5.86 0.82
N THR A 50 -15.20 5.13 0.00
CA THR A 50 -15.32 3.67 0.11
C THR A 50 -14.10 3.01 -0.55
N GLN A 51 -13.42 2.11 0.18
CA GLN A 51 -12.22 1.42 -0.32
C GLN A 51 -12.57 0.38 -1.40
N THR A 52 -11.98 0.50 -2.59
CA THR A 52 -12.04 -0.53 -3.64
C THR A 52 -10.71 -0.61 -4.40
N ILE A 53 -10.25 -1.84 -4.67
CA ILE A 53 -8.84 -2.17 -4.98
C ILE A 53 -8.62 -2.36 -6.49
N HIS A 54 -7.71 -1.61 -7.14
CA HIS A 54 -7.19 -1.88 -8.50
C HIS A 54 -5.77 -1.29 -8.77
N PRO A 55 -5.03 -1.68 -9.84
CA PRO A 55 -3.55 -1.78 -9.84
C PRO A 55 -2.74 -0.63 -10.51
N VAL A 56 -1.42 -0.83 -10.67
CA VAL A 56 -0.36 0.18 -10.98
C VAL A 56 0.37 -0.07 -12.32
N GLY A 57 0.97 0.98 -12.90
CA GLY A 57 1.74 0.97 -14.16
C GLY A 57 3.09 1.66 -13.99
N VAL A 58 4.09 1.26 -14.80
CA VAL A 58 5.51 1.60 -14.60
C VAL A 58 6.11 2.19 -15.89
N GLY A 59 6.98 3.19 -15.74
CA GLY A 59 7.59 3.96 -16.83
C GLY A 59 8.67 3.22 -17.64
N HIS A 60 9.07 3.84 -18.76
CA HIS A 60 10.04 3.29 -19.70
C HIS A 60 11.49 3.69 -19.40
N ALA A 61 12.43 2.80 -19.72
CA ALA A 61 13.86 3.07 -19.89
C ALA A 61 14.35 2.40 -21.21
N PRO A 62 15.42 2.88 -21.86
CA PRO A 62 15.66 2.65 -23.29
C PRO A 62 16.40 1.33 -23.62
N LEU A 63 16.38 0.97 -24.91
CA LEU A 63 16.93 -0.27 -25.46
C LEU A 63 18.44 -0.47 -25.22
N ALA A 64 18.82 -1.72 -25.00
CA ALA A 64 20.13 -2.27 -25.30
C ALA A 64 19.96 -3.62 -26.02
N GLU A 65 20.82 -3.92 -27.00
CA GLU A 65 20.68 -5.09 -27.88
C GLU A 65 21.30 -6.38 -27.31
N HIS A 66 20.61 -7.49 -27.60
CA HIS A 66 21.10 -8.85 -27.79
C HIS A 66 21.97 -9.53 -26.71
N ALA A 67 21.33 -10.45 -25.98
CA ALA A 67 21.96 -11.71 -25.56
C ALA A 67 21.03 -12.89 -25.92
N HIS A 68 21.57 -13.92 -26.61
CA HIS A 68 20.84 -15.14 -26.89
C HIS A 68 20.83 -16.06 -25.66
N THR A 69 19.69 -16.16 -24.98
CA THR A 69 19.43 -17.22 -24.01
C THR A 69 18.49 -18.27 -24.58
N SER A 70 18.86 -19.55 -24.43
CA SER A 70 18.06 -20.71 -24.81
C SER A 70 16.93 -20.94 -23.81
N GLY A 71 16.01 -19.98 -23.70
CA GLY A 71 14.79 -20.13 -22.92
C GLY A 71 13.83 -21.11 -23.58
N ILE A 72 13.02 -21.80 -22.78
CA ILE A 72 11.73 -22.30 -23.28
C ILE A 72 10.99 -21.06 -23.76
N GLU A 73 10.68 -21.01 -25.06
CA GLU A 73 9.95 -19.87 -25.61
C GLU A 73 8.69 -19.64 -24.77
N PHE A 74 8.47 -18.40 -24.34
CA PHE A 74 7.12 -17.91 -24.06
C PHE A 74 6.41 -17.85 -25.42
N ASN A 75 6.11 -19.05 -25.92
CA ASN A 75 5.59 -19.28 -27.26
C ASN A 75 4.30 -18.48 -27.38
N ASP A 76 4.23 -17.72 -28.47
CA ASP A 76 3.43 -16.52 -28.65
C ASP A 76 2.06 -16.66 -27.97
N SER A 77 1.96 -16.13 -26.73
CA SER A 77 0.92 -16.54 -25.80
C SER A 77 -0.41 -15.91 -26.20
N THR A 78 -1.08 -16.58 -27.13
CA THR A 78 -2.42 -16.22 -27.58
C THR A 78 -3.38 -16.18 -26.40
N SER A 79 -4.45 -15.39 -26.53
CA SER A 79 -5.50 -15.25 -25.51
C SER A 79 -6.15 -16.58 -25.09
N ALA A 80 -5.93 -17.67 -25.83
CA ALA A 80 -6.36 -19.04 -25.52
C ALA A 80 -5.61 -19.70 -24.33
N GLU A 81 -4.64 -19.03 -23.71
CA GLU A 81 -3.92 -19.53 -22.52
C GLU A 81 -4.27 -18.82 -21.20
N ILE A 82 -5.06 -17.73 -21.23
CA ILE A 82 -5.23 -16.80 -20.09
C ILE A 82 -5.69 -17.50 -18.80
N ASP A 83 -6.49 -18.57 -18.88
CA ASP A 83 -7.02 -19.29 -17.72
C ASP A 83 -6.38 -20.68 -17.51
N LYS A 84 -5.34 -21.05 -18.29
CA LYS A 84 -4.72 -22.38 -18.18
C LYS A 84 -3.66 -22.40 -17.07
N PRO A 85 -3.82 -23.24 -16.03
CA PRO A 85 -2.82 -23.35 -14.97
C PRO A 85 -1.47 -23.84 -15.53
N PHE A 86 -0.38 -23.51 -14.85
CA PHE A 86 0.91 -24.10 -15.09
C PHE A 86 0.94 -25.55 -14.56
N ASN A 87 1.69 -26.42 -15.22
CA ASN A 87 2.03 -27.73 -14.66
C ASN A 87 2.82 -27.51 -13.36
N ALA A 88 2.49 -28.24 -12.29
CA ALA A 88 3.12 -28.05 -10.97
C ALA A 88 4.66 -28.19 -11.01
N SER A 89 5.18 -29.08 -11.87
CA SER A 89 6.62 -29.27 -12.11
C SER A 89 7.30 -28.10 -12.83
N GLU A 90 6.56 -27.27 -13.56
CA GLU A 90 7.08 -26.12 -14.30
C GLU A 90 7.05 -24.82 -13.48
N VAL A 91 6.21 -24.73 -12.43
CA VAL A 91 5.97 -23.49 -11.66
C VAL A 91 7.26 -22.79 -11.23
N GLN A 92 8.24 -23.53 -10.71
CA GLN A 92 9.53 -22.96 -10.29
C GLN A 92 10.29 -22.35 -11.48
N GLN A 93 10.35 -23.04 -12.62
CA GLN A 93 11.02 -22.53 -13.81
C GLN A 93 10.29 -21.31 -14.37
N ARG A 94 8.95 -21.34 -14.46
CA ARG A 94 8.14 -20.22 -14.97
C ARG A 94 8.27 -18.96 -14.11
N LEU A 95 8.38 -19.11 -12.79
CA LEU A 95 8.65 -17.99 -11.88
C LEU A 95 10.09 -17.47 -12.03
N GLN A 96 11.08 -18.35 -12.19
CA GLN A 96 12.46 -17.94 -12.46
C GLN A 96 12.57 -17.19 -13.81
N ASP A 97 12.03 -17.74 -14.90
CA ASP A 97 12.00 -17.12 -16.23
C ASP A 97 11.34 -15.73 -16.21
N PHE A 98 10.30 -15.56 -15.37
CA PHE A 98 9.63 -14.28 -15.18
C PHE A 98 10.55 -13.25 -14.51
N PHE A 99 11.26 -13.63 -13.44
CA PHE A 99 12.20 -12.73 -12.76
C PHE A 99 13.45 -12.45 -13.59
N ASP A 100 14.02 -13.45 -14.27
CA ASP A 100 15.17 -13.26 -15.18
C ASP A 100 14.84 -12.25 -16.29
N ARG A 101 13.61 -12.28 -16.84
CA ARG A 101 13.13 -11.29 -17.83
C ARG A 101 12.80 -9.92 -17.21
N TRP A 102 12.36 -9.89 -15.96
CA TRP A 102 12.09 -8.66 -15.23
C TRP A 102 13.41 -7.90 -14.93
N ASP A 103 14.40 -8.60 -14.39
CA ASP A 103 15.68 -8.04 -13.96
C ASP A 103 16.62 -7.71 -15.14
N SER A 104 16.58 -8.48 -16.23
CA SER A 104 17.41 -8.23 -17.42
C SER A 104 16.93 -7.06 -18.30
N GLY A 105 15.88 -6.33 -17.91
CA GLY A 105 15.35 -5.21 -18.67
C GLY A 105 14.68 -5.58 -20.00
N HIS A 106 14.55 -6.89 -20.31
CA HIS A 106 13.82 -7.39 -21.48
C HIS A 106 12.32 -7.18 -21.29
N ALA A 107 11.87 -5.95 -21.59
CA ALA A 107 10.54 -5.45 -21.30
C ALA A 107 9.43 -6.41 -21.74
N MET A 108 8.92 -7.19 -20.78
CA MET A 108 7.67 -7.94 -20.95
C MET A 108 6.57 -6.96 -21.33
N SER A 109 5.81 -7.28 -22.38
CA SER A 109 4.65 -6.46 -22.73
C SER A 109 3.63 -6.51 -21.59
N ARG A 110 2.76 -5.50 -21.48
CA ARG A 110 1.68 -5.52 -20.48
C ARG A 110 0.82 -6.78 -20.62
N ALA A 111 0.48 -7.16 -21.85
CA ALA A 111 -0.26 -8.39 -22.13
C ALA A 111 0.47 -9.66 -21.67
N GLN A 112 1.80 -9.76 -21.88
CA GLN A 112 2.59 -10.90 -21.39
C GLN A 112 2.54 -11.02 -19.86
N ARG A 113 2.63 -9.90 -19.12
CA ARG A 113 2.48 -9.90 -17.67
C ARG A 113 1.06 -10.27 -17.24
N ASP A 114 0.04 -9.70 -17.86
CA ASP A 114 -1.36 -9.97 -17.54
C ASP A 114 -1.71 -11.46 -17.78
N ILE A 115 -1.22 -12.07 -18.87
CA ILE A 115 -1.34 -13.51 -19.15
C ILE A 115 -0.63 -14.35 -18.07
N PHE A 116 0.63 -14.04 -17.76
CA PHE A 116 1.40 -14.76 -16.74
C PHE A 116 0.70 -14.72 -15.37
N MET A 117 0.22 -13.54 -14.97
CA MET A 117 -0.54 -13.35 -13.73
C MET A 117 -1.82 -14.17 -13.72
N SER A 118 -2.59 -14.15 -14.81
CA SER A 118 -3.85 -14.91 -14.91
C SER A 118 -3.61 -16.41 -14.82
N ARG A 119 -2.57 -16.92 -15.49
CA ARG A 119 -2.15 -18.32 -15.39
C ARG A 119 -1.64 -18.68 -13.99
N LEU A 120 -0.90 -17.79 -13.32
CA LEU A 120 -0.44 -17.99 -11.94
C LEU A 120 -1.62 -18.07 -10.96
N LEU A 121 -2.63 -17.21 -11.12
CA LEU A 121 -3.86 -17.23 -10.33
C LEU A 121 -4.65 -18.52 -10.58
N SER A 122 -4.87 -18.90 -11.84
CA SER A 122 -5.49 -20.19 -12.20
C SER A 122 -4.73 -21.39 -11.59
N THR A 123 -3.40 -21.33 -11.53
CA THR A 123 -2.55 -22.36 -10.92
C THR A 123 -2.80 -22.52 -9.42
N ILE A 124 -2.80 -21.41 -8.66
CA ILE A 124 -3.01 -21.47 -7.21
C ILE A 124 -4.46 -21.83 -6.87
N ASP A 125 -5.44 -21.36 -7.63
CA ASP A 125 -6.85 -21.63 -7.35
C ASP A 125 -7.26 -23.07 -7.76
N SER A 126 -6.81 -23.55 -8.92
CA SER A 126 -7.30 -24.80 -9.53
C SER A 126 -6.45 -26.05 -9.28
N SER A 127 -5.16 -25.93 -8.90
CA SER A 127 -4.27 -27.08 -8.68
C SER A 127 -3.68 -27.07 -7.25
N PRO A 128 -3.95 -28.10 -6.41
CA PRO A 128 -3.30 -28.26 -5.11
C PRO A 128 -1.77 -28.37 -5.21
N GLU A 129 -1.26 -29.09 -6.22
CA GLU A 129 0.16 -29.31 -6.47
C GLU A 129 0.83 -28.03 -6.98
N GLY A 130 0.17 -27.32 -7.91
CA GLY A 130 0.61 -26.03 -8.43
C GLY A 130 0.65 -24.97 -7.33
N ARG A 131 -0.41 -24.87 -6.51
CA ARG A 131 -0.47 -24.02 -5.30
C ARG A 131 0.68 -24.30 -4.35
N LYS A 132 0.97 -25.58 -4.08
CA LYS A 132 2.12 -25.96 -3.24
C LYS A 132 3.44 -25.51 -3.87
N ALA A 133 3.64 -25.72 -5.17
CA ALA A 133 4.86 -25.28 -5.85
C ALA A 133 5.05 -23.75 -5.82
N VAL A 134 3.97 -22.96 -5.93
CA VAL A 134 4.04 -21.49 -5.78
C VAL A 134 4.36 -21.10 -4.34
N ALA A 135 3.78 -21.76 -3.34
CA ALA A 135 4.08 -21.51 -1.92
C ALA A 135 5.52 -21.90 -1.55
N ASP A 136 6.00 -23.04 -2.04
CA ASP A 136 7.38 -23.53 -1.86
C ASP A 136 8.39 -22.59 -2.54
N TYR A 137 8.05 -21.97 -3.68
CA TYR A 137 8.89 -20.92 -4.30
C TYR A 137 8.87 -19.64 -3.45
N TYR A 138 7.69 -19.12 -3.12
CA TYR A 138 7.49 -17.86 -2.41
C TYR A 138 8.17 -17.85 -1.02
N SER A 139 8.09 -18.96 -0.29
CA SER A 139 8.74 -19.12 1.02
C SER A 139 10.27 -19.16 0.97
N ARG A 140 10.86 -19.50 -0.18
CA ARG A 140 12.32 -19.55 -0.39
C ARG A 140 12.95 -18.22 -0.80
N ILE A 141 12.15 -17.19 -1.12
CA ILE A 141 12.69 -15.87 -1.48
C ILE A 141 13.38 -15.26 -0.23
N PRO A 142 14.70 -15.05 -0.24
CA PRO A 142 15.43 -14.58 0.93
C PRO A 142 15.14 -13.10 1.21
N ALA A 143 15.39 -12.65 2.43
CA ALA A 143 15.12 -11.27 2.87
C ALA A 143 15.75 -10.19 1.98
N LYS A 144 16.97 -10.43 1.47
CA LYS A 144 17.67 -9.53 0.53
C LYS A 144 16.91 -9.29 -0.79
N ASP A 145 16.06 -10.22 -1.21
CA ASP A 145 15.32 -10.17 -2.48
C ASP A 145 13.87 -9.72 -2.23
N ALA A 146 13.66 -8.80 -1.28
CA ALA A 146 12.35 -8.32 -0.84
C ALA A 146 11.48 -7.75 -1.96
N ALA A 147 12.09 -7.15 -3.00
CA ALA A 147 11.37 -6.69 -4.19
C ALA A 147 10.68 -7.84 -4.94
N ASN A 148 11.36 -8.98 -5.10
CA ASN A 148 10.79 -10.15 -5.76
C ASN A 148 9.66 -10.76 -4.94
N ARG A 149 9.80 -10.74 -3.61
CA ARG A 149 8.72 -11.11 -2.68
C ARG A 149 7.49 -10.21 -2.84
N GLU A 150 7.67 -8.90 -2.90
CA GLU A 150 6.60 -7.91 -3.10
C GLU A 150 5.93 -8.03 -4.49
N ILE A 151 6.70 -8.36 -5.53
CA ILE A 151 6.16 -8.66 -6.86
C ILE A 151 5.26 -9.91 -6.82
N ILE A 152 5.67 -11.01 -6.18
CA ILE A 152 4.79 -12.18 -6.00
C ILE A 152 3.52 -11.81 -5.21
N GLN A 153 3.65 -11.10 -4.09
CA GLN A 153 2.51 -10.65 -3.28
C GLN A 153 1.49 -9.88 -4.12
N ASN A 154 1.95 -8.91 -4.91
CA ASN A 154 1.10 -8.11 -5.81
C ASN A 154 0.44 -8.93 -6.94
N MET A 155 1.02 -10.07 -7.33
CA MET A 155 0.39 -11.00 -8.25
C MET A 155 -0.70 -11.83 -7.57
N ILE A 156 -0.40 -12.45 -6.42
CA ILE A 156 -1.28 -13.45 -5.79
C ILE A 156 -2.42 -12.86 -4.94
N VAL A 157 -2.27 -11.64 -4.39
CA VAL A 157 -3.28 -10.97 -3.51
C VAL A 157 -4.69 -10.87 -4.11
N ARG A 158 -4.80 -10.96 -5.45
CA ARG A 158 -6.06 -10.92 -6.19
C ARG A 158 -6.94 -12.16 -5.94
N SER A 159 -6.33 -13.32 -5.71
CA SER A 159 -7.03 -14.57 -5.36
C SER A 159 -7.23 -14.69 -3.85
N GLU A 160 -8.32 -15.32 -3.41
CA GLU A 160 -8.54 -15.69 -2.01
C GLU A 160 -7.50 -16.71 -1.52
N THR A 161 -7.19 -17.71 -2.35
CA THR A 161 -6.11 -18.66 -2.10
C THR A 161 -4.78 -17.94 -1.97
N GLY A 162 -4.50 -16.95 -2.84
CA GLY A 162 -3.27 -16.17 -2.80
C GLY A 162 -3.13 -15.32 -1.53
N ARG A 163 -4.22 -14.68 -1.08
CA ARG A 163 -4.25 -14.00 0.24
C ARG A 163 -3.97 -14.97 1.37
N LYS A 164 -4.58 -16.16 1.34
CA LYS A 164 -4.30 -17.20 2.34
C LYS A 164 -2.84 -17.64 2.33
N MET A 165 -2.23 -17.84 1.16
CA MET A 165 -0.80 -18.18 1.04
C MET A 165 0.12 -17.09 1.61
N MET A 166 -0.25 -15.80 1.47
CA MET A 166 0.49 -14.71 2.12
C MET A 166 0.44 -14.83 3.65
N VAL A 167 -0.75 -15.06 4.21
CA VAL A 167 -0.97 -15.24 5.66
C VAL A 167 -0.27 -16.49 6.20
N ASP A 168 -0.34 -17.61 5.48
CA ASP A 168 0.33 -18.87 5.85
C ASP A 168 1.86 -18.70 5.88
N GLU A 169 2.45 -17.93 4.95
CA GLU A 169 3.86 -17.56 4.97
C GLU A 169 4.22 -16.63 6.14
N ALA A 170 3.39 -15.61 6.44
CA ALA A 170 3.62 -14.75 7.60
C ALA A 170 3.59 -15.56 8.91
N ASN A 171 2.66 -16.51 9.02
CA ASN A 171 2.59 -17.45 10.14
C ASN A 171 3.79 -18.40 10.20
N ARG A 172 4.36 -18.82 9.06
CA ARG A 172 5.61 -19.59 9.00
C ARG A 172 6.81 -18.77 9.50
N ILE A 173 6.93 -17.51 9.07
CA ILE A 173 7.98 -16.58 9.54
C ILE A 173 7.84 -16.38 11.06
N TRP A 174 6.62 -16.15 11.55
CA TRP A 174 6.35 -16.02 12.99
C TRP A 174 6.70 -17.29 13.78
N ALA A 175 6.40 -18.48 13.24
CA ALA A 175 6.70 -19.75 13.90
C ALA A 175 8.20 -20.07 13.93
N SER A 176 8.93 -19.72 12.88
CA SER A 176 10.38 -19.93 12.77
C SER A 176 11.24 -18.87 13.48
N LYS A 177 10.66 -17.71 13.83
CA LYS A 177 11.38 -16.55 14.40
C LYS A 177 12.49 -16.02 13.48
N ASP A 178 12.27 -16.08 12.17
CA ASP A 178 13.16 -15.50 11.16
C ASP A 178 12.97 -13.97 11.15
N ASP A 179 13.77 -13.28 11.96
CA ASP A 179 13.75 -11.82 12.12
C ASP A 179 14.08 -11.08 10.82
N THR A 180 14.92 -11.66 9.97
CA THR A 180 15.26 -11.12 8.64
C THR A 180 14.04 -10.94 7.73
N LEU A 181 12.95 -11.69 7.99
CA LEU A 181 11.70 -11.61 7.24
C LEU A 181 10.57 -10.86 7.98
N TYR A 182 10.83 -10.28 9.16
CA TYR A 182 9.79 -9.57 9.94
C TYR A 182 9.17 -8.38 9.19
N THR A 183 9.92 -7.68 8.34
CA THR A 183 9.36 -6.62 7.46
C THR A 183 8.23 -7.15 6.57
N ALA A 184 8.41 -8.32 5.97
CA ALA A 184 7.42 -8.94 5.09
C ALA A 184 6.23 -9.54 5.88
N MET A 185 6.52 -10.09 7.06
CA MET A 185 5.51 -10.59 8.01
C MET A 185 4.59 -9.45 8.48
N TYR A 186 5.14 -8.34 8.98
CA TYR A 186 4.36 -7.19 9.43
C TYR A 186 3.58 -6.52 8.30
N LYS A 187 4.17 -6.33 7.10
CA LYS A 187 3.44 -5.87 5.91
C LYS A 187 2.20 -6.76 5.64
N THR A 188 2.35 -8.08 5.76
CA THR A 188 1.25 -9.03 5.52
C THR A 188 0.17 -8.92 6.60
N TYR A 189 0.54 -8.90 7.88
CA TYR A 189 -0.43 -8.79 8.97
C TYR A 189 -1.14 -7.43 9.02
N ALA A 190 -0.47 -6.34 8.64
CA ALA A 190 -1.10 -5.03 8.49
C ALA A 190 -2.16 -5.01 7.36
N ASN A 191 -1.91 -5.73 6.27
CA ASN A 191 -2.83 -5.82 5.13
C ASN A 191 -3.97 -6.82 5.34
N PHE A 192 -3.86 -7.73 6.31
CA PHE A 192 -4.90 -8.69 6.67
C PHE A 192 -5.17 -8.68 8.19
N PRO A 193 -5.86 -7.64 8.72
CA PRO A 193 -6.22 -7.56 10.13
C PRO A 193 -6.92 -8.83 10.65
N GLY A 194 -6.67 -9.16 11.92
CA GLY A 194 -7.24 -10.35 12.58
C GLY A 194 -6.62 -11.70 12.18
N THR A 195 -5.68 -11.74 11.22
CA THR A 195 -4.99 -12.99 10.83
C THR A 195 -3.72 -13.30 11.63
N ALA A 196 -3.22 -12.33 12.38
CA ALA A 196 -1.98 -12.44 13.14
C ALA A 196 -2.16 -13.10 14.51
N PRO A 197 -1.20 -13.91 14.99
CA PRO A 197 -1.10 -14.30 16.39
C PRO A 197 -0.98 -13.06 17.29
N LYS A 198 -1.65 -13.07 18.46
CA LYS A 198 -1.69 -11.90 19.37
C LYS A 198 -0.30 -11.44 19.78
N GLU A 199 0.60 -12.39 20.03
CA GLU A 199 1.96 -12.17 20.46
C GLU A 199 2.82 -11.47 19.39
N ALA A 200 2.41 -11.53 18.12
CA ALA A 200 3.11 -10.84 17.02
C ALA A 200 2.98 -9.30 17.14
N LEU A 201 1.88 -8.78 17.70
CA LEU A 201 1.72 -7.35 17.99
C LEU A 201 2.69 -6.90 19.09
N SER A 202 2.82 -7.69 20.16
CA SER A 202 3.82 -7.43 21.21
C SER A 202 5.25 -7.51 20.67
N GLN A 203 5.54 -8.43 19.75
CA GLN A 203 6.83 -8.45 19.06
C GLN A 203 7.02 -7.20 18.19
N ALA A 204 6.00 -6.74 17.45
CA ALA A 204 6.10 -5.51 16.66
C ALA A 204 6.45 -4.29 17.53
N MET A 205 5.84 -4.17 18.72
CA MET A 205 6.20 -3.14 19.70
C MET A 205 7.65 -3.27 20.18
N SER A 206 8.12 -4.50 20.44
CA SER A 206 9.52 -4.77 20.82
C SER A 206 10.52 -4.47 19.69
N THR A 207 10.14 -4.71 18.43
CA THR A 207 10.95 -4.39 17.26
C THR A 207 11.23 -2.90 17.15
N LEU A 208 10.28 -2.03 17.52
CA LEU A 208 10.49 -0.57 17.54
C LEU A 208 11.57 -0.11 18.55
N ASN A 209 11.81 -0.87 19.63
CA ASN A 209 12.88 -0.58 20.58
C ASN A 209 14.25 -1.11 20.14
N SER A 210 14.28 -2.17 19.33
CA SER A 210 15.50 -2.91 18.95
C SER A 210 16.02 -2.58 17.56
N HIS A 211 15.15 -2.10 16.65
CA HIS A 211 15.44 -1.87 15.23
C HIS A 211 15.10 -0.44 14.80
N ALA A 212 15.19 0.55 15.71
CA ALA A 212 14.83 1.95 15.45
C ALA A 212 15.58 2.63 14.29
N SER A 213 16.68 2.03 13.80
CA SER A 213 17.44 2.47 12.63
C SER A 213 17.03 1.81 11.30
N ASP A 214 16.24 0.72 11.34
CA ASP A 214 15.65 0.11 10.15
C ASP A 214 14.29 0.75 9.87
N VAL A 215 14.28 1.74 8.98
CA VAL A 215 13.07 2.49 8.59
C VAL A 215 12.03 1.57 7.93
N PRO A 216 12.35 0.74 6.90
CA PRO A 216 11.43 -0.24 6.35
C PRO A 216 10.75 -1.14 7.40
N THR A 217 11.50 -1.75 8.31
CA THR A 217 10.93 -2.63 9.35
C THR A 217 10.11 -1.84 10.37
N SER A 218 10.57 -0.66 10.78
CA SER A 218 9.85 0.22 11.71
C SER A 218 8.51 0.68 11.13
N VAL A 219 8.47 1.09 9.85
CA VAL A 219 7.24 1.47 9.15
C VAL A 219 6.28 0.28 9.04
N ALA A 220 6.77 -0.92 8.71
CA ALA A 220 5.94 -2.13 8.66
C ALA A 220 5.36 -2.49 10.05
N ALA A 221 6.17 -2.43 11.10
CA ALA A 221 5.75 -2.67 12.48
C ALA A 221 4.71 -1.63 12.96
N LEU A 222 4.92 -0.34 12.68
CA LEU A 222 3.97 0.74 13.02
C LEU A 222 2.62 0.57 12.32
N ASN A 223 2.61 0.16 11.05
CA ASN A 223 1.36 -0.11 10.33
C ASN A 223 0.63 -1.35 10.87
N PHE A 224 1.35 -2.40 11.27
CA PHE A 224 0.74 -3.56 11.92
C PHE A 224 0.20 -3.23 13.31
N ILE A 225 0.93 -2.47 14.14
CA ILE A 225 0.41 -1.97 15.43
C ILE A 225 -0.85 -1.13 15.24
N GLY A 226 -0.97 -0.40 14.12
CA GLY A 226 -2.16 0.35 13.75
C GLY A 226 -3.44 -0.50 13.66
N THR A 227 -3.37 -1.81 13.37
CA THR A 227 -4.58 -2.65 13.28
C THR A 227 -5.27 -2.89 14.63
N ILE A 228 -4.65 -2.49 15.74
CA ILE A 228 -5.25 -2.53 17.08
C ILE A 228 -6.48 -1.59 17.20
N GLU A 229 -6.58 -0.58 16.33
CA GLU A 229 -7.77 0.29 16.21
C GLU A 229 -9.06 -0.51 15.94
N GLU A 230 -8.95 -1.58 15.15
CA GLU A 230 -10.03 -2.48 14.75
C GLU A 230 -10.24 -3.64 15.74
N ASP A 231 -9.30 -3.89 16.67
CA ASP A 231 -9.42 -4.96 17.66
C ASP A 231 -10.44 -4.58 18.75
N THR A 232 -11.52 -5.37 18.83
CA THR A 232 -12.62 -5.23 19.79
C THR A 232 -12.63 -6.34 20.85
N SER A 233 -11.55 -7.14 20.93
CA SER A 233 -11.41 -8.24 21.89
C SER A 233 -11.26 -7.75 23.34
N LYS A 234 -11.45 -8.66 24.31
CA LYS A 234 -11.32 -8.35 25.74
C LYS A 234 -9.93 -7.85 26.14
N ASP A 235 -8.90 -8.22 25.39
CA ASP A 235 -7.51 -7.83 25.65
C ASP A 235 -7.12 -6.55 24.89
N ALA A 236 -7.98 -6.05 23.99
CA ALA A 236 -7.69 -4.90 23.14
C ALA A 236 -7.36 -3.64 23.96
N MET A 237 -7.97 -3.44 25.14
CA MET A 237 -7.69 -2.27 25.98
C MET A 237 -6.25 -2.26 26.53
N SER A 238 -5.72 -3.41 26.98
CA SER A 238 -4.34 -3.48 27.47
C SER A 238 -3.34 -3.41 26.32
N LEU A 239 -3.66 -4.01 25.17
CA LEU A 239 -2.87 -3.87 23.93
C LEU A 239 -2.84 -2.42 23.44
N ARG A 240 -3.96 -1.69 23.45
CA ARG A 240 -4.03 -0.25 23.12
C ARG A 240 -3.19 0.60 24.06
N SER A 241 -3.26 0.36 25.37
CA SER A 241 -2.45 1.09 26.35
C SER A 241 -0.95 0.88 26.15
N ASN A 242 -0.53 -0.37 25.94
CA ASN A 242 0.86 -0.71 25.64
C ASN A 242 1.33 -0.12 24.29
N ALA A 243 0.48 -0.20 23.27
CA ALA A 243 0.74 0.39 21.96
C ALA A 243 0.93 1.91 22.06
N LEU A 244 0.02 2.63 22.71
CA LEU A 244 0.12 4.09 22.92
C LEU A 244 1.42 4.46 23.65
N SER A 245 1.80 3.74 24.71
CA SER A 245 3.07 3.96 25.41
C SER A 245 4.28 3.82 24.48
N GLN A 246 4.32 2.74 23.67
CA GLN A 246 5.40 2.50 22.73
C GLN A 246 5.43 3.52 21.58
N LEU A 247 4.28 3.87 21.02
CA LEU A 247 4.14 4.85 19.94
C LEU A 247 4.53 6.26 20.40
N ASN A 248 4.16 6.66 21.62
CA ASN A 248 4.59 7.91 22.25
C ASN A 248 6.13 7.97 22.38
N SER A 249 6.76 6.86 22.78
CA SER A 249 8.22 6.75 22.88
C SER A 249 8.90 6.92 21.51
N VAL A 250 8.37 6.30 20.46
CA VAL A 250 8.89 6.46 19.10
C VAL A 250 8.69 7.89 18.59
N ALA A 251 7.49 8.47 18.73
CA ALA A 251 7.19 9.82 18.25
C ALA A 251 8.04 10.92 18.93
N THR A 252 8.44 10.72 20.18
CA THR A 252 9.29 11.66 20.94
C THR A 252 10.80 11.37 20.84
N GLY A 253 11.19 10.19 20.37
CA GLY A 253 12.58 9.76 20.29
C GLY A 253 13.44 10.47 19.23
N ASN A 254 14.72 10.09 19.16
CA ASN A 254 15.70 10.62 18.20
C ASN A 254 15.79 9.79 16.90
N GLY A 255 14.71 9.06 16.55
CA GLY A 255 14.64 8.25 15.34
C GLY A 255 14.34 9.06 14.07
N ASP A 256 14.20 8.34 12.95
CA ASP A 256 13.86 8.90 11.64
C ASP A 256 12.55 9.71 11.64
N GLU A 257 12.51 10.83 10.92
CA GLU A 257 11.38 11.77 10.94
C GLU A 257 10.08 11.17 10.38
N VAL A 258 10.17 10.26 9.40
CA VAL A 258 9.01 9.56 8.81
C VAL A 258 8.48 8.53 9.79
N VAL A 259 9.36 7.79 10.46
CA VAL A 259 8.99 6.84 11.53
C VAL A 259 8.31 7.57 12.70
N LYS A 260 8.84 8.73 13.10
CA LYS A 260 8.26 9.59 14.15
C LYS A 260 6.87 10.13 13.76
N ALA A 261 6.73 10.66 12.54
CA ALA A 261 5.44 11.17 12.06
C ALA A 261 4.38 10.06 11.90
N LEU A 262 4.79 8.87 11.46
CA LEU A 262 3.91 7.71 11.38
C LEU A 262 3.50 7.21 12.78
N ALA A 263 4.41 7.21 13.76
CA ALA A 263 4.08 6.89 15.14
C ALA A 263 3.07 7.91 15.72
N ALA A 264 3.28 9.21 15.49
CA ALA A 264 2.34 10.26 15.89
C ALA A 264 0.96 10.08 15.25
N GLN A 265 0.87 9.74 13.95
CA GLN A 265 -0.40 9.38 13.29
C GLN A 265 -1.13 8.24 14.03
N LYS A 266 -0.41 7.17 14.41
CA LYS A 266 -1.05 6.04 15.12
C LYS A 266 -1.49 6.45 16.53
N VAL A 267 -0.77 7.33 17.22
CA VAL A 267 -1.22 7.87 18.51
C VAL A 267 -2.52 8.66 18.35
N TYR A 268 -2.60 9.55 17.36
CA TYR A 268 -3.79 10.37 17.12
C TYR A 268 -5.03 9.50 16.90
N ARG A 269 -4.91 8.48 16.03
CA ARG A 269 -6.02 7.54 15.73
C ARG A 269 -6.41 6.60 16.88
N LEU A 270 -5.48 6.27 17.78
CA LEU A 270 -5.72 5.43 18.95
C LEU A 270 -6.16 6.22 20.20
N SER A 271 -6.20 7.55 20.13
CA SER A 271 -6.60 8.44 21.23
C SER A 271 -7.96 9.11 20.98
N SER A 272 -8.51 9.78 21.99
CA SER A 272 -9.56 10.77 21.77
C SER A 272 -8.98 12.07 21.19
N PRO A 273 -9.76 12.89 20.45
CA PRO A 273 -9.23 14.07 19.74
C PRO A 273 -8.55 15.12 20.64
N ASP A 274 -8.99 15.25 21.89
CA ASP A 274 -8.40 16.10 22.93
C ASP A 274 -7.03 15.58 23.40
N ALA A 275 -6.95 14.29 23.74
CA ALA A 275 -5.71 13.63 24.13
C ALA A 275 -4.70 13.57 22.96
N ALA A 276 -5.19 13.43 21.73
CA ALA A 276 -4.40 13.53 20.51
C ALA A 276 -3.83 14.94 20.30
N ALA A 277 -4.58 15.98 20.66
CA ALA A 277 -4.11 17.37 20.60
C ALA A 277 -3.01 17.66 21.63
N ASP A 278 -3.14 17.16 22.86
CA ASP A 278 -2.11 17.25 23.88
C ASP A 278 -0.83 16.49 23.48
N ALA A 279 -0.97 15.31 22.88
CA ALA A 279 0.15 14.56 22.30
C ALA A 279 0.84 15.36 21.18
N ALA A 280 0.06 15.93 20.25
CA ALA A 280 0.57 16.75 19.15
C ALA A 280 1.36 17.98 19.65
N VAL A 281 0.86 18.67 20.67
CA VAL A 281 1.58 19.79 21.33
C VAL A 281 2.96 19.34 21.82
N ASN A 282 3.03 18.18 22.48
CA ASN A 282 4.29 17.67 23.02
C ASN A 282 5.27 17.28 21.91
N TYR A 283 4.83 16.63 20.84
CA TYR A 283 5.69 16.24 19.72
C TYR A 283 6.25 17.45 18.97
N LEU A 284 5.39 18.43 18.66
CA LEU A 284 5.80 19.64 17.95
C LEU A 284 6.79 20.49 18.76
N ARG A 285 6.65 20.53 20.10
CA ARG A 285 7.62 21.16 21.00
C ARG A 285 8.94 20.39 21.09
N GLY A 286 8.91 19.07 20.98
CA GLY A 286 10.10 18.22 20.93
C GLY A 286 10.89 18.33 19.61
N GLY A 287 10.23 18.72 18.51
CA GLY A 287 10.89 19.02 17.24
C GLY A 287 9.91 19.04 16.07
N ALA A 288 9.50 20.24 15.63
CA ALA A 288 8.59 20.43 14.52
C ALA A 288 9.24 20.18 13.13
N THR A 289 9.26 18.92 12.70
CA THR A 289 9.70 18.51 11.36
C THR A 289 8.55 18.60 10.34
N GLU A 290 8.86 18.71 9.04
CA GLU A 290 7.85 18.81 7.99
C GLU A 290 6.91 17.59 7.93
N PRO A 291 7.38 16.32 8.04
CA PRO A 291 6.49 15.17 8.09
C PRO A 291 5.52 15.21 9.27
N LEU A 292 5.99 15.63 10.45
CA LEU A 292 5.19 15.68 11.68
C LEU A 292 4.14 16.81 11.64
N VAL A 293 4.53 18.00 11.20
CA VAL A 293 3.62 19.16 11.11
C VAL A 293 2.53 18.89 10.07
N ARG A 294 2.89 18.41 8.86
CA ARG A 294 1.91 18.03 7.84
C ARG A 294 0.97 16.92 8.32
N GLN A 295 1.48 15.90 9.03
CA GLN A 295 0.61 14.85 9.59
C GLN A 295 -0.36 15.43 10.63
N THR A 296 0.10 16.33 11.50
CA THR A 296 -0.76 16.95 12.51
C THR A 296 -1.85 17.82 11.88
N LEU A 297 -1.50 18.64 10.87
CA LEU A 297 -2.47 19.44 10.10
C LEU A 297 -3.51 18.55 9.39
N ASN A 298 -3.09 17.45 8.77
CA ASN A 298 -4.00 16.50 8.14
C ASN A 298 -4.94 15.82 9.15
N SER A 299 -4.42 15.42 10.32
CA SER A 299 -5.24 14.81 11.39
C SER A 299 -6.20 15.79 12.05
N ILE A 300 -5.91 17.10 12.04
CA ILE A 300 -6.90 18.13 12.40
C ILE A 300 -7.99 18.21 11.33
N ALA A 301 -7.61 18.24 10.05
CA ALA A 301 -8.55 18.32 8.94
C ALA A 301 -9.51 17.12 8.85
N SER A 302 -9.08 15.93 9.30
CA SER A 302 -9.92 14.72 9.37
C SER A 302 -10.70 14.56 10.69
N GLY A 303 -10.46 15.43 11.69
CA GLY A 303 -11.10 15.33 13.01
C GLY A 303 -10.50 14.29 13.95
N GLU A 304 -9.36 13.68 13.61
CA GLU A 304 -8.58 12.81 14.50
C GLU A 304 -7.92 13.60 15.66
N VAL A 305 -7.69 14.90 15.48
CA VAL A 305 -7.05 15.81 16.44
C VAL A 305 -7.89 17.08 16.59
N GLU A 306 -8.21 17.46 17.82
CA GLU A 306 -8.92 18.72 18.08
C GLU A 306 -7.98 19.93 17.97
N LEU A 307 -8.41 21.02 17.29
CA LEU A 307 -7.63 22.26 17.18
C LEU A 307 -7.72 23.13 18.45
N THR A 308 -7.22 22.59 19.56
CA THR A 308 -7.22 23.26 20.87
C THR A 308 -6.35 24.54 20.85
N PRO A 309 -6.60 25.52 21.75
CA PRO A 309 -5.80 26.74 21.81
C PRO A 309 -4.27 26.51 22.02
N PRO A 310 -3.83 25.56 22.87
CA PRO A 310 -2.41 25.20 22.98
C PRO A 310 -1.82 24.63 21.68
N LEU A 311 -2.57 23.79 20.97
CA LEU A 311 -2.13 23.22 19.69
C LEU A 311 -2.04 24.30 18.61
N ARG A 312 -3.05 25.18 18.51
CA ARG A 312 -3.07 26.35 17.62
C ARG A 312 -1.81 27.22 17.79
N SER A 313 -1.47 27.58 19.02
CA SER A 313 -0.26 28.37 19.33
C SER A 313 1.04 27.63 18.96
N THR A 314 1.08 26.32 19.22
CA THR A 314 2.24 25.49 18.91
C THR A 314 2.43 25.32 17.40
N LEU A 315 1.34 25.16 16.63
CA LEU A 315 1.36 25.09 15.16
C LEU A 315 1.79 26.41 14.51
N LEU A 316 1.29 27.55 15.00
CA LEU A 316 1.73 28.87 14.52
C LEU A 316 3.25 29.04 14.69
N THR A 317 3.80 28.58 15.80
CA THR A 317 5.25 28.57 16.04
C THR A 317 5.96 27.59 15.10
N ALA A 318 5.39 26.39 14.89
CA ALA A 318 5.94 25.36 14.03
C ALA A 318 6.01 25.77 12.53
N VAL A 319 4.99 26.45 11.99
CA VAL A 319 4.99 26.90 10.59
C VAL A 319 5.74 28.22 10.37
N ALA A 320 6.08 28.93 11.45
CA ALA A 320 6.97 30.09 11.42
C ALA A 320 8.46 29.72 11.35
N ARG A 321 8.82 28.44 11.50
CA ARG A 321 10.23 27.98 11.40
C ARG A 321 10.81 28.29 9.99
N PRO A 322 12.13 28.54 9.87
CA PRO A 322 12.75 28.89 8.57
C PRO A 322 12.60 27.81 7.50
N SER A 323 12.49 26.54 7.90
CA SER A 323 12.33 25.37 7.02
C SER A 323 10.87 24.98 6.75
N ALA A 324 9.89 25.80 7.12
CA ALA A 324 8.49 25.51 6.80
C ALA A 324 8.20 25.67 5.30
N ALA A 325 7.52 24.69 4.72
CA ALA A 325 6.99 24.77 3.37
C ALA A 325 5.80 25.75 3.33
N PRO A 326 5.61 26.53 2.25
CA PRO A 326 4.48 27.46 2.11
C PRO A 326 3.13 26.79 2.36
N GLN A 327 2.96 25.55 1.89
CA GLN A 327 1.73 24.77 2.01
C GLN A 327 1.35 24.48 3.47
N GLU A 328 2.30 24.38 4.41
CA GLU A 328 1.98 24.20 5.84
C GLU A 328 1.27 25.44 6.42
N ARG A 329 1.59 26.63 5.91
CA ARG A 329 0.96 27.89 6.32
C ARG A 329 -0.43 28.02 5.71
N GLU A 330 -0.56 27.76 4.41
CA GLU A 330 -1.84 27.79 3.68
C GLU A 330 -2.88 26.84 4.32
N VAL A 331 -2.48 25.61 4.66
CA VAL A 331 -3.36 24.64 5.34
C VAL A 331 -3.72 25.11 6.75
N LEU A 332 -2.77 25.63 7.53
CA LEU A 332 -3.07 26.15 8.87
C LEU A 332 -4.03 27.35 8.81
N GLU A 333 -3.82 28.29 7.89
CA GLU A 333 -4.71 29.45 7.71
C GLU A 333 -6.13 29.02 7.33
N SER A 334 -6.27 28.05 6.42
CA SER A 334 -7.56 27.47 6.05
C SER A 334 -8.28 26.82 7.25
N LEU A 335 -7.55 26.03 8.05
CA LEU A 335 -8.09 25.40 9.27
C LEU A 335 -8.54 26.45 10.30
N LEU A 336 -7.84 27.57 10.45
CA LEU A 336 -8.21 28.63 11.39
C LEU A 336 -9.46 29.38 10.95
N GLN A 337 -9.63 29.61 9.64
CA GLN A 337 -10.83 30.25 9.08
C GLN A 337 -12.08 29.35 9.19
N GLY A 338 -11.93 28.03 9.06
CA GLY A 338 -13.03 27.07 9.20
C GLY A 338 -13.52 26.82 10.64
N HIS A 339 -12.77 27.26 11.65
CA HIS A 339 -13.09 27.11 13.09
C HIS A 339 -13.32 28.46 13.79
N SER A 340 -13.91 29.43 13.07
CA SER A 340 -14.27 30.77 13.55
C SER A 340 -15.79 30.95 13.63
#